data_AF-A0A959Q4S3-F1
#
_entry.id   AF-A0A959Q4S3-F1
#
_cell.length_a   1.000
_cell.length_b   1.000
_cell.length_c   1.000
_cell.angle_alpha   90.00
_cell.angle_beta   90.00
_cell.angle_gamma   90.00
#
_symmetry.space_group_name_H-M   'P 1'
#
loop_
_entity.id
_entity.type
_entity.pdbx_description
1 polymer ?
#
loop_
_entity_poly.entity_id
_entity_poly.type
_entity_poly.pdbx_seq_one_letter_code
_entity_poly.pdbx_strand_id
1 'polypeptide(L)'
;MEGSTEITHLSLRAGFGLTMDEFVHFRGRSPHQLFDAYWPEQIPPLPDSDFVGTLTEEKVRKLSSKERLELRKQARKSTSEVAYAWFLRMAESPVSAQLIEKVSLFWHGHFACRIENPINAVNYLNALRQHGLGNFRDLVLAIARNGAMINYLNNQQNRKDHPNENFARELLELFTIGRGHYTEQDVREAARAFTGWSANFEGKFIFQRQQHDFGVKTFMGHSGNWDGEDIIDLILEQRASARFIASRIYRFFVNSDVDEPMVDQMADLLFQSGYELAPVFRFLFTADHFYQPRHLGSQIKSPVAWLAGLSRAFHYRI
;
A
#
# COMPACT_ATOMS: atom_id res chain seq x y z
N MET A 1 -34.67 11.08 -0.93
CA MET A 1 -33.74 10.93 0.21
C MET A 1 -32.69 9.86 -0.06
N GLU A 2 -33.02 8.78 -0.78
CA GLU A 2 -32.10 7.67 -1.11
C GLU A 2 -30.78 8.11 -1.78
N GLY A 3 -30.83 8.89 -2.87
CA GLY A 3 -29.61 9.34 -3.56
C GLY A 3 -28.66 10.22 -2.73
N SER A 4 -29.13 10.85 -1.64
CA SER A 4 -28.25 11.62 -0.75
C SER A 4 -27.37 10.70 0.10
N THR A 5 -27.91 9.54 0.50
CA THR A 5 -27.21 8.59 1.36
C THR A 5 -26.14 7.84 0.59
N GLU A 6 -26.41 7.47 -0.66
CA GLU A 6 -25.46 6.76 -1.53
C GLU A 6 -24.23 7.63 -1.86
N ILE A 7 -24.44 8.92 -2.17
CA ILE A 7 -23.36 9.88 -2.43
C ILE A 7 -22.48 10.04 -1.19
N THR A 8 -23.08 10.26 -0.02
CA THR A 8 -22.34 10.37 1.24
C THR A 8 -21.60 9.07 1.56
N HIS A 9 -22.24 7.91 1.35
CA HIS A 9 -21.59 6.62 1.58
C HIS A 9 -20.38 6.44 0.68
N LEU A 10 -20.55 6.53 -0.65
CA LEU A 10 -19.47 6.35 -1.61
C LEU A 10 -18.32 7.33 -1.34
N SER A 11 -18.60 8.60 -1.12
CA SER A 11 -17.56 9.61 -0.91
C SER A 11 -16.72 9.40 0.36
N LEU A 12 -17.31 8.83 1.41
CA LEU A 12 -16.59 8.47 2.64
C LEU A 12 -15.76 7.19 2.48
N ARG A 13 -16.12 6.33 1.53
CA ARG A 13 -15.45 5.05 1.26
C ARG A 13 -14.37 5.15 0.20
N ALA A 14 -14.67 5.78 -0.94
CA ALA A 14 -13.76 6.04 -2.04
C ALA A 14 -12.89 7.30 -1.82
N GLY A 15 -13.11 8.05 -0.74
CA GLY A 15 -12.35 9.25 -0.42
C GLY A 15 -12.45 9.63 1.05
N PHE A 16 -12.31 10.92 1.34
CA PHE A 16 -12.45 11.47 2.69
C PHE A 16 -13.75 12.27 2.88
N GLY A 17 -14.73 12.10 1.98
CA GLY A 17 -15.97 12.87 1.92
C GLY A 17 -15.95 13.94 0.82
N LEU A 18 -17.01 14.75 0.78
CA LEU A 18 -17.16 15.85 -0.16
C LEU A 18 -17.20 17.19 0.58
N THR A 19 -16.76 18.25 -0.09
CA THR A 19 -17.13 19.61 0.29
C THR A 19 -18.62 19.85 0.02
N MET A 20 -19.18 20.95 0.54
CA MET A 20 -20.58 21.29 0.27
C MET A 20 -20.85 21.52 -1.23
N ASP A 21 -19.95 22.20 -1.92
CA ASP A 21 -20.07 22.49 -3.35
C ASP A 21 -20.00 21.20 -4.18
N GLU A 22 -19.09 20.29 -3.82
CA GLU A 22 -18.98 18.98 -4.46
C GLU A 22 -20.24 18.14 -4.22
N PHE A 23 -20.77 18.14 -3.00
CA PHE A 23 -22.01 17.43 -2.69
C PHE A 23 -23.20 17.94 -3.51
N VAL A 24 -23.34 19.27 -3.66
CA VAL A 24 -24.37 19.87 -4.51
C VAL A 24 -24.16 19.50 -5.98
N HIS A 25 -22.91 19.52 -6.47
CA HIS A 25 -22.57 19.19 -7.85
C HIS A 25 -22.90 17.73 -8.23
N PHE A 26 -22.69 16.79 -7.31
CA PHE A 26 -22.94 15.37 -7.55
C PHE A 26 -24.36 14.92 -7.19
N ARG A 27 -25.20 15.82 -6.66
CA ARG A 27 -26.56 15.49 -6.23
C ARG A 27 -27.38 14.91 -7.39
N GLY A 28 -27.98 13.74 -7.15
CA GLY A 28 -28.84 13.06 -8.14
C GLY A 28 -28.08 12.24 -9.18
N ARG A 29 -26.74 12.17 -9.13
CA ARG A 29 -25.97 11.21 -9.92
C ARG A 29 -26.11 9.80 -9.34
N SER A 30 -26.09 8.80 -10.23
CA SER A 30 -25.99 7.39 -9.82
C SER A 30 -24.61 7.07 -9.23
N PRO A 31 -24.50 6.00 -8.41
CA PRO A 31 -23.23 5.42 -7.98
C PRO A 31 -22.16 5.32 -9.06
N HIS A 32 -22.52 4.77 -10.23
CA HIS A 32 -21.61 4.63 -11.37
C HIS A 32 -21.05 5.98 -11.84
N GLN A 33 -21.93 6.96 -12.08
CA GLN A 33 -21.55 8.30 -12.54
C GLN A 33 -20.75 9.08 -11.50
N LEU A 34 -21.00 8.84 -10.22
CA LEU A 34 -20.20 9.43 -9.14
C LEU A 34 -18.81 8.79 -9.09
N PHE A 35 -18.72 7.45 -9.14
CA PHE A 35 -17.44 6.75 -9.06
C PHE A 35 -16.51 7.06 -10.24
N ASP A 36 -17.06 7.31 -11.43
CA ASP A 36 -16.27 7.75 -12.58
C ASP A 36 -15.48 9.05 -12.30
N ALA A 37 -16.02 9.94 -11.45
CA ALA A 37 -15.35 11.19 -11.09
C ALA A 37 -14.20 11.02 -10.08
N TYR A 38 -14.06 9.85 -9.46
CA TYR A 38 -13.01 9.54 -8.49
C TYR A 38 -11.73 8.99 -9.13
N TRP A 39 -11.78 8.66 -10.43
CA TRP A 39 -10.64 8.07 -11.11
C TRP A 39 -9.59 9.14 -11.46
N PRO A 40 -8.31 8.98 -11.07
CA PRO A 40 -7.29 9.98 -11.34
C PRO A 40 -6.86 9.96 -12.81
N GLU A 41 -6.81 11.14 -13.42
CA GLU A 41 -6.15 11.32 -14.73
C GLU A 41 -4.62 11.30 -14.60
N GLN A 42 -4.11 11.85 -13.49
CA GLN A 42 -2.69 11.95 -13.18
C GLN A 42 -2.46 11.74 -11.69
N ILE A 43 -1.30 11.18 -11.36
CA ILE A 43 -0.87 10.95 -9.97
C ILE A 43 0.43 11.74 -9.76
N PRO A 44 0.34 13.06 -9.49
CA PRO A 44 1.54 13.85 -9.25
C PRO A 44 2.26 13.33 -7.99
N PRO A 45 3.60 13.21 -8.02
CA PRO A 45 4.34 12.73 -6.87
C PRO A 45 4.16 13.67 -5.66
N LEU A 46 4.32 13.11 -4.47
CA LEU A 46 4.53 13.93 -3.28
C LEU A 46 5.83 14.73 -3.47
N PRO A 47 5.88 15.99 -2.98
CA PRO A 47 7.10 16.79 -3.07
C PRO A 47 8.24 16.08 -2.36
N ASP A 48 9.44 16.21 -2.92
CA ASP A 48 10.64 15.78 -2.24
C ASP A 48 10.78 16.51 -0.90
N SER A 49 11.36 15.83 0.08
CA SER A 49 11.71 16.47 1.35
C SER A 49 12.92 17.39 1.14
N ASP A 50 12.88 18.61 1.69
CA ASP A 50 14.03 19.53 1.67
C ASP A 50 15.27 18.96 2.40
N PHE A 51 15.10 17.87 3.17
CA PHE A 51 16.21 17.10 3.76
C PHE A 51 17.15 16.47 2.71
N VAL A 52 16.64 16.22 1.50
CA VAL A 52 17.29 15.43 0.44
C VAL A 52 18.60 16.05 -0.06
N GLY A 53 18.74 17.37 -0.04
CA GLY A 53 19.77 18.05 -0.82
C GLY A 53 21.23 17.93 -0.36
N THR A 54 21.54 17.43 0.85
CA THR A 54 22.87 17.68 1.45
C THR A 54 23.64 16.47 2.01
N LEU A 55 23.01 15.30 2.17
CA LEU A 55 23.58 14.17 2.89
C LEU A 55 24.14 13.10 1.95
N THR A 56 25.41 12.77 2.14
CA THR A 56 26.06 11.62 1.48
C THR A 56 26.47 10.59 2.52
N GLU A 57 26.58 9.33 2.11
CA GLU A 57 27.03 8.25 3.00
C GLU A 57 28.38 8.59 3.67
N GLU A 58 29.31 9.17 2.90
CA GLU A 58 30.62 9.59 3.39
C GLU A 58 30.52 10.65 4.50
N LYS A 59 29.67 11.67 4.30
CA LYS A 59 29.43 12.71 5.31
C LYS A 59 28.86 12.12 6.59
N VAL A 60 27.86 11.23 6.46
CA VAL A 60 27.20 10.60 7.62
C VAL A 60 28.17 9.73 8.43
N ARG A 61 29.07 8.99 7.75
CA ARG A 61 30.09 8.17 8.42
C ARG A 61 31.04 9.01 9.29
N LYS A 62 31.38 10.22 8.84
CA LYS A 62 32.30 11.15 9.52
C LYS A 62 31.66 11.92 10.70
N LEU A 63 30.33 11.87 10.86
CA LEU A 63 29.65 12.59 11.95
C LEU A 63 29.98 12.01 13.33
N SER A 64 30.19 12.90 14.30
CA SER A 64 30.26 12.59 15.72
C SER A 64 28.93 12.06 16.26
N SER A 65 28.96 11.43 17.43
CA SER A 65 27.75 10.93 18.09
C SER A 65 26.68 12.00 18.31
N LYS A 66 27.09 13.24 18.63
CA LYS A 66 26.19 14.39 18.83
C LYS A 66 25.54 14.82 17.51
N GLU A 67 26.31 14.91 16.44
CA GLU A 67 25.81 15.26 15.11
C GLU A 67 24.87 14.18 14.55
N ARG A 68 25.17 12.89 14.78
CA ARG A 68 24.28 11.78 14.40
C ARG A 68 22.95 11.84 15.13
N LEU A 69 22.95 12.23 16.41
CA LEU A 69 21.71 12.40 17.17
C LEU A 69 20.87 13.56 16.61
N GLU A 70 21.50 14.68 16.29
CA GLU A 70 20.80 15.85 15.73
C GLU A 70 20.25 15.56 14.33
N LEU A 71 21.03 14.86 13.49
CA LEU A 71 20.58 14.40 12.19
C LEU A 71 19.33 13.51 12.29
N ARG A 72 19.28 12.60 13.27
CA ARG A 72 18.11 11.74 13.51
C ARG A 72 16.87 12.55 13.92
N LYS A 73 17.04 13.59 14.74
CA LYS A 73 15.93 14.47 15.11
C LYS A 73 15.40 15.23 13.89
N GLN A 74 16.29 15.77 13.08
CA GLN A 74 15.93 16.47 11.84
C GLN A 74 15.22 15.53 10.85
N ALA A 75 15.73 14.31 10.67
CA ALA A 75 15.11 13.29 9.81
C ALA A 75 13.70 12.93 10.27
N ARG A 76 13.49 12.78 11.58
CA ARG A 76 12.15 12.53 12.16
C ARG A 76 11.20 13.69 11.93
N LYS A 77 11.65 14.93 12.17
CA LYS A 77 10.84 16.12 11.89
C LYS A 77 10.42 16.16 10.42
N SER A 78 11.36 15.94 9.50
CA SER A 78 11.04 15.97 8.07
C SER A 78 10.19 14.79 7.61
N THR A 79 10.31 13.63 8.26
CA THR A 79 9.38 12.51 8.03
C THR A 79 7.95 12.91 8.42
N SER A 80 7.76 13.64 9.53
CA SER A 80 6.45 14.18 9.91
C SER A 80 5.93 15.23 8.92
N GLU A 81 6.81 16.05 8.32
CA GLU A 81 6.44 17.01 7.27
C GLU A 81 5.92 16.28 6.02
N VAL A 82 6.54 15.16 5.62
CA VAL A 82 6.05 14.31 4.51
C VAL A 82 4.66 13.74 4.84
N ALA A 83 4.47 13.23 6.06
CA ALA A 83 3.17 12.73 6.50
C ALA A 83 2.10 13.83 6.48
N TYR A 84 2.46 15.06 6.89
CA TYR A 84 1.57 16.21 6.84
C TYR A 84 1.25 16.64 5.40
N ALA A 85 2.23 16.65 4.50
CA ALA A 85 2.00 16.94 3.08
C ALA A 85 1.03 15.93 2.44
N TRP A 86 1.14 14.65 2.82
CA TRP A 86 0.18 13.64 2.37
C TRP A 86 -1.21 13.82 3.01
N PHE A 87 -1.28 14.21 4.29
CA PHE A 87 -2.54 14.59 4.93
C PHE A 87 -3.25 15.74 4.18
N LEU A 88 -2.51 16.77 3.76
CA LEU A 88 -3.06 17.85 2.94
C LEU A 88 -3.61 17.33 1.61
N ARG A 89 -2.96 16.35 0.97
CA ARG A 89 -3.53 15.69 -0.22
C ARG A 89 -4.88 15.05 0.09
N MET A 90 -5.01 14.33 1.20
CA MET A 90 -6.28 13.72 1.62
C MET A 90 -7.38 14.77 1.84
N ALA A 91 -7.04 15.88 2.50
CA ALA A 91 -8.00 16.92 2.84
C ALA A 91 -8.39 17.81 1.64
N GLU A 92 -7.42 18.22 0.81
CA GLU A 92 -7.57 19.34 -0.12
C GLU A 92 -7.65 18.92 -1.60
N SER A 93 -7.21 17.72 -1.97
CA SER A 93 -7.19 17.32 -3.39
C SER A 93 -8.60 17.24 -3.99
N PRO A 94 -8.79 17.52 -5.29
CA PRO A 94 -10.09 17.37 -5.94
C PRO A 94 -10.60 15.93 -5.88
N VAL A 95 -11.90 15.74 -6.12
CA VAL A 95 -12.56 14.42 -6.09
C VAL A 95 -11.83 13.37 -6.95
N SER A 96 -11.33 13.75 -8.12
CA SER A 96 -10.57 12.87 -9.02
C SER A 96 -9.26 12.32 -8.44
N ALA A 97 -8.76 12.90 -7.36
CA ALA A 97 -7.57 12.42 -6.66
C ALA A 97 -7.89 11.78 -5.29
N GLN A 98 -9.14 11.79 -4.83
CA GLN A 98 -9.49 11.27 -3.51
C GLN A 98 -9.32 9.75 -3.41
N LEU A 99 -9.61 9.01 -4.50
CA LEU A 99 -9.48 7.56 -4.52
C LEU A 99 -8.05 7.10 -4.33
N ILE A 100 -7.09 7.75 -4.99
CA ILE A 100 -5.69 7.33 -4.89
C ILE A 100 -5.16 7.54 -3.47
N GLU A 101 -5.55 8.62 -2.79
CA GLU A 101 -5.11 8.87 -1.41
C GLU A 101 -5.77 7.89 -0.44
N LYS A 102 -7.05 7.54 -0.67
CA LYS A 102 -7.77 6.58 0.16
C LYS A 102 -7.24 5.15 0.00
N VAL A 103 -6.97 4.73 -1.22
CA VAL A 103 -6.37 3.43 -1.54
C VAL A 103 -4.92 3.37 -1.05
N SER A 104 -4.17 4.45 -1.15
CA SER A 104 -2.82 4.52 -0.57
C SER A 104 -2.83 4.43 0.95
N LEU A 105 -3.84 4.99 1.62
CA LEU A 105 -4.04 4.83 3.07
C LEU A 105 -4.35 3.37 3.44
N PHE A 106 -5.17 2.69 2.64
CA PHE A 106 -5.40 1.25 2.78
C PHE A 106 -4.10 0.47 2.66
N TRP A 107 -3.35 0.67 1.57
CA TRP A 107 -2.11 -0.06 1.34
C TRP A 107 -1.01 0.28 2.35
N HIS A 108 -0.94 1.51 2.83
CA HIS A 108 -0.04 1.89 3.92
C HIS A 108 -0.34 1.11 5.23
N GLY A 109 -1.61 0.81 5.49
CA GLY A 109 -2.00 -0.05 6.60
C GLY A 109 -1.75 -1.54 6.33
N HIS A 110 -1.89 -1.99 5.08
CA HIS A 110 -1.67 -3.38 4.68
C HIS A 110 -0.18 -3.75 4.68
N PHE A 111 0.64 -2.94 4.02
CA PHE A 111 2.09 -3.03 4.03
C PHE A 111 2.62 -2.14 5.16
N ALA A 112 2.41 -2.55 6.41
CA ALA A 112 2.89 -1.78 7.55
C ALA A 112 4.43 -1.68 7.53
N CYS A 113 4.97 -0.46 7.59
CA CYS A 113 6.41 -0.21 7.54
C CYS A 113 6.78 0.95 8.46
N ARG A 114 7.73 0.73 9.39
CA ARG A 114 8.27 1.82 10.22
C ARG A 114 9.34 2.57 9.44
N ILE A 115 9.11 3.86 9.21
CA ILE A 115 10.00 4.72 8.42
C ILE A 115 10.51 5.88 9.30
N GLU A 116 11.82 5.99 9.47
CA GLU A 116 12.47 7.09 10.20
C GLU A 116 13.37 7.96 9.30
N ASN A 117 13.30 7.74 7.98
CA ASN A 117 14.06 8.47 6.98
C ASN A 117 13.11 9.12 5.98
N PRO A 118 13.19 10.45 5.76
CA PRO A 118 12.23 11.17 4.91
C PRO A 118 12.32 10.79 3.42
N ILE A 119 13.51 10.43 2.90
CA ILE A 119 13.66 9.93 1.51
C ILE A 119 12.84 8.64 1.34
N ASN A 120 13.02 7.70 2.27
CA ASN A 120 12.25 6.47 2.28
C ASN A 120 10.76 6.73 2.46
N ALA A 121 10.36 7.75 3.24
CA ALA A 121 8.94 8.09 3.42
C ALA A 121 8.30 8.58 2.12
N VAL A 122 8.96 9.50 1.39
CA VAL A 122 8.49 9.99 0.09
C VAL A 122 8.43 8.84 -0.92
N ASN A 123 9.51 8.08 -1.05
CA ASN A 123 9.59 6.96 -1.99
C ASN A 123 8.55 5.88 -1.70
N TYR A 124 8.31 5.57 -0.42
CA TYR A 124 7.31 4.58 -0.01
C TYR A 124 5.89 5.03 -0.34
N LEU A 125 5.51 6.25 0.05
CA LEU A 125 4.19 6.79 -0.24
C LEU A 125 3.95 6.94 -1.75
N ASN A 126 4.96 7.36 -2.52
CA ASN A 126 4.85 7.45 -3.97
C ASN A 126 4.70 6.06 -4.61
N ALA A 127 5.38 5.03 -4.13
CA ALA A 127 5.17 3.66 -4.62
C ALA A 127 3.73 3.18 -4.38
N LEU A 128 3.18 3.41 -3.19
CA LEU A 128 1.78 3.08 -2.88
C LEU A 128 0.80 3.85 -3.78
N ARG A 129 1.05 5.15 -3.99
CA ARG A 129 0.21 6.00 -4.84
C ARG A 129 0.31 5.64 -6.32
N GLN A 130 1.48 5.23 -6.82
CA GLN A 130 1.67 4.90 -8.23
C GLN A 130 1.08 3.53 -8.58
N HIS A 131 1.23 2.54 -7.71
CA HIS A 131 0.83 1.15 -7.99
C HIS A 131 -0.51 0.75 -7.35
N GLY A 132 -1.03 1.53 -6.40
CA GLY A 132 -2.18 1.14 -5.57
C GLY A 132 -3.50 0.91 -6.30
N LEU A 133 -3.68 1.49 -7.49
CA LEU A 133 -4.84 1.25 -8.36
C LEU A 133 -4.50 0.41 -9.61
N GLY A 134 -3.23 0.04 -9.80
CA GLY A 134 -2.76 -0.73 -10.95
C GLY A 134 -2.82 -2.23 -10.70
N ASN A 135 -1.73 -2.93 -11.02
CA ASN A 135 -1.62 -4.37 -10.81
C ASN A 135 -1.05 -4.68 -9.41
N PHE A 136 -1.64 -5.64 -8.69
CA PHE A 136 -1.19 -6.02 -7.35
C PHE A 136 0.19 -6.68 -7.34
N ARG A 137 0.56 -7.46 -8.37
CA ARG A 137 1.92 -8.01 -8.52
C ARG A 137 2.95 -6.89 -8.55
N ASP A 138 2.70 -5.87 -9.37
CA ASP A 138 3.60 -4.72 -9.51
C ASP A 138 3.68 -3.92 -8.21
N LEU A 139 2.57 -3.78 -7.49
CA LEU A 139 2.56 -3.16 -6.16
C LEU A 139 3.43 -3.95 -5.17
N VAL A 140 3.27 -5.28 -5.09
CA VAL A 140 4.08 -6.13 -4.21
C VAL A 140 5.56 -6.03 -4.57
N LEU A 141 5.90 -6.06 -5.86
CA LEU A 141 7.28 -5.93 -6.32
C LEU A 141 7.87 -4.55 -6.02
N ALA A 142 7.11 -3.48 -6.24
CA ALA A 142 7.51 -2.12 -5.90
C ALA A 142 7.80 -1.97 -4.40
N ILE A 143 6.99 -2.60 -3.55
CA ILE A 143 7.18 -2.62 -2.09
C ILE A 143 8.38 -3.49 -1.70
N ALA A 144 8.54 -4.67 -2.28
CA ALA A 144 9.66 -5.57 -2.03
C ALA A 144 11.02 -4.92 -2.38
N ARG A 145 11.05 -4.07 -3.41
CA ARG A 145 12.22 -3.31 -3.84
C ARG A 145 12.40 -1.97 -3.12
N ASN A 146 11.41 -1.54 -2.33
CA ASN A 146 11.45 -0.24 -1.69
C ASN A 146 12.49 -0.20 -0.56
N GLY A 147 13.35 0.82 -0.55
CA GLY A 147 14.37 0.99 0.49
C GLY A 147 13.80 1.08 1.91
N ALA A 148 12.58 1.60 2.09
CA ALA A 148 11.91 1.59 3.38
C ALA A 148 11.66 0.15 3.87
N MET A 149 11.04 -0.68 3.02
CA MET A 149 10.65 -2.05 3.36
C MET A 149 11.86 -2.96 3.56
N ILE A 150 12.86 -2.84 2.67
CA ILE A 150 14.13 -3.57 2.78
C ILE A 150 14.77 -3.32 4.14
N ASN A 151 14.89 -2.05 4.54
CA ASN A 151 15.49 -1.68 5.83
C ASN A 151 14.64 -2.10 7.02
N TYR A 152 13.31 -1.99 6.92
CA TYR A 152 12.39 -2.32 8.01
C TYR A 152 12.45 -3.80 8.39
N LEU A 153 12.51 -4.69 7.40
CA LEU A 153 12.54 -6.15 7.60
C LEU A 153 13.94 -6.75 7.53
N ASN A 154 14.97 -5.91 7.54
CA ASN A 154 16.38 -6.29 7.52
C ASN A 154 16.79 -7.14 6.30
N ASN A 155 16.14 -6.97 5.15
CA ASN A 155 16.44 -7.74 3.95
C ASN A 155 17.81 -7.37 3.35
N GLN A 156 18.34 -6.18 3.62
CA GLN A 156 19.74 -5.81 3.31
C GLN A 156 20.79 -6.67 4.02
N GLN A 157 20.39 -7.44 5.04
CA GLN A 157 21.22 -8.42 5.74
C GLN A 157 21.00 -9.85 5.23
N ASN A 158 20.06 -10.06 4.30
CA ASN A 158 19.73 -11.36 3.74
C ASN A 158 20.78 -11.80 2.71
N ARG A 159 21.61 -12.77 3.06
CA ARG A 159 22.74 -13.24 2.25
C ARG A 159 22.69 -14.75 2.08
N LYS A 160 23.25 -15.27 1.00
CA LYS A 160 23.25 -16.71 0.68
C LYS A 160 23.81 -17.61 1.78
N ASP A 161 24.77 -17.10 2.56
CA ASP A 161 25.39 -17.77 3.71
C ASP A 161 24.58 -17.61 5.01
N HIS A 162 23.77 -16.56 5.10
CA HIS A 162 22.91 -16.25 6.24
C HIS A 162 21.53 -15.76 5.78
N PRO A 163 20.66 -16.65 5.28
CA PRO A 163 19.33 -16.26 4.84
C PRO A 163 18.51 -15.66 6.00
N ASN A 164 17.87 -14.52 5.75
CA ASN A 164 17.01 -13.82 6.71
C ASN A 164 15.55 -14.00 6.29
N GLU A 165 14.78 -14.71 7.12
CA GLU A 165 13.40 -15.09 6.84
C GLU A 165 12.37 -13.98 7.06
N ASN A 166 12.73 -12.87 7.72
CA ASN A 166 11.75 -11.85 8.14
C ASN A 166 10.91 -11.33 6.98
N PHE A 167 11.55 -10.88 5.89
CA PHE A 167 10.81 -10.37 4.73
C PHE A 167 9.94 -11.46 4.08
N ALA A 168 10.48 -12.66 3.90
CA ALA A 168 9.76 -13.77 3.28
C ALA A 168 8.52 -14.18 4.11
N ARG A 169 8.64 -14.19 5.44
CA ARG A 169 7.54 -14.51 6.35
C ARG A 169 6.44 -13.46 6.28
N GLU A 170 6.79 -12.18 6.34
CA GLU A 170 5.81 -11.08 6.23
C GLU A 170 5.14 -11.05 4.85
N LEU A 171 5.92 -11.29 3.78
CA LEU A 171 5.40 -11.38 2.41
C LEU A 171 4.28 -12.42 2.33
N LEU A 172 4.54 -13.64 2.79
CA LEU A 172 3.57 -14.73 2.79
C LEU A 172 2.40 -14.43 3.75
N GLU A 173 2.72 -14.12 5.00
CA GLU A 173 1.75 -14.12 6.09
C GLU A 173 0.83 -12.91 6.09
N LEU A 174 1.38 -11.70 5.93
CA LEU A 174 0.64 -10.46 6.13
C LEU A 174 0.30 -9.77 4.82
N PHE A 175 1.13 -9.95 3.78
CA PHE A 175 1.05 -9.13 2.58
C PHE A 175 0.36 -9.80 1.41
N THR A 176 0.39 -11.13 1.28
CA THR A 176 -0.06 -11.79 0.03
C THR A 176 -1.05 -12.93 0.24
N ILE A 177 -0.69 -14.01 0.94
CA ILE A 177 -1.47 -15.26 0.94
C ILE A 177 -2.15 -15.56 2.28
N GLY A 178 -1.62 -15.05 3.39
CA GLY A 178 -2.20 -15.29 4.71
C GLY A 178 -1.70 -16.58 5.38
N ARG A 179 -1.92 -16.67 6.69
CA ARG A 179 -1.57 -17.85 7.50
C ARG A 179 -2.32 -19.10 7.03
N GLY A 180 -1.64 -20.25 7.07
CA GLY A 180 -2.23 -21.56 6.79
C GLY A 180 -2.13 -22.01 5.33
N HIS A 181 -1.50 -21.21 4.47
CA HIS A 181 -1.36 -21.49 3.03
C HIS A 181 0.08 -21.71 2.56
N TYR A 182 1.03 -21.79 3.50
CA TYR A 182 2.44 -22.03 3.23
C TYR A 182 3.06 -22.84 4.39
N THR A 183 4.19 -23.46 4.12
CA THR A 183 4.97 -24.21 5.12
C THR A 183 6.18 -23.40 5.60
N GLU A 184 6.79 -23.84 6.69
CA GLU A 184 8.05 -23.26 7.17
C GLU A 184 9.19 -23.44 6.14
N GLN A 185 9.14 -24.50 5.32
CA GLN A 185 10.08 -24.70 4.23
C GLN A 185 9.90 -23.63 3.15
N ASP A 186 8.66 -23.26 2.82
CA ASP A 186 8.39 -22.18 1.85
C ASP A 186 8.97 -20.85 2.32
N VAL A 187 8.90 -20.55 3.62
CA VAL A 187 9.51 -19.33 4.19
C VAL A 187 11.03 -19.32 3.97
N ARG A 188 11.72 -20.44 4.26
CA ARG A 188 13.17 -20.57 4.07
C ARG A 188 13.58 -20.44 2.61
N GLU A 189 12.84 -21.07 1.72
CA GLU A 189 13.14 -21.11 0.29
C GLU A 189 12.85 -19.75 -0.36
N ALA A 190 11.78 -19.07 0.05
CA ALA A 190 11.55 -17.68 -0.31
C ALA A 190 12.66 -16.76 0.23
N ALA A 191 13.10 -16.94 1.48
CA ALA A 191 14.19 -16.16 2.05
C ALA A 191 15.48 -16.28 1.23
N ARG A 192 15.82 -17.51 0.80
CA ARG A 192 16.95 -17.76 -0.12
C ARG A 192 16.79 -17.01 -1.44
N ALA A 193 15.58 -16.96 -2.01
CA ALA A 193 15.30 -16.24 -3.26
C ALA A 193 15.43 -14.70 -3.13
N PHE A 194 15.19 -14.13 -1.95
CA PHE A 194 15.38 -12.71 -1.70
C PHE A 194 16.81 -12.31 -1.29
N THR A 195 17.74 -13.26 -1.20
CA THR A 195 19.14 -12.95 -0.84
C THR A 195 19.77 -11.95 -1.81
N GLY A 196 20.60 -11.04 -1.29
CA GLY A 196 21.26 -10.01 -2.08
C GLY A 196 20.37 -8.82 -2.48
N TRP A 197 19.07 -8.82 -2.20
CA TRP A 197 18.22 -7.65 -2.38
C TRP A 197 18.51 -6.62 -1.28
N SER A 198 18.92 -5.42 -1.67
CA SER A 198 19.37 -4.36 -0.76
C SER A 198 18.90 -2.99 -1.26
N ALA A 199 19.12 -1.95 -0.47
CA ALA A 199 18.99 -0.57 -0.91
C ALA A 199 20.26 0.22 -0.61
N ASN A 200 20.53 1.26 -1.40
CA ASN A 200 21.60 2.21 -1.13
C ASN A 200 21.17 3.28 -0.11
N PHE A 201 22.08 4.21 0.18
CA PHE A 201 21.82 5.32 1.10
C PHE A 201 20.65 6.24 0.67
N GLU A 202 20.37 6.32 -0.64
CA GLU A 202 19.24 7.07 -1.21
C GLU A 202 17.92 6.28 -1.21
N GLY A 203 17.91 5.07 -0.64
CA GLY A 203 16.74 4.19 -0.65
C GLY A 203 16.44 3.55 -2.00
N LYS A 204 17.36 3.64 -2.97
CA LYS A 204 17.24 2.98 -4.28
C LYS A 204 17.62 1.51 -4.17
N PHE A 205 16.85 0.65 -4.82
CA PHE A 205 17.10 -0.79 -4.88
C PHE A 205 18.47 -1.11 -5.50
N ILE A 206 19.15 -2.10 -4.92
CA ILE A 206 20.40 -2.69 -5.42
C ILE A 206 20.29 -4.21 -5.30
N PHE A 207 20.61 -4.93 -6.39
CA PHE A 207 20.81 -6.37 -6.36
C PHE A 207 22.30 -6.73 -6.22
N GLN A 208 22.68 -7.22 -5.05
CA GLN A 208 24.03 -7.65 -4.72
C GLN A 208 24.26 -9.10 -5.16
N ARG A 209 24.55 -9.30 -6.45
CA ARG A 209 24.74 -10.62 -7.08
C ARG A 209 25.66 -11.56 -6.28
N GLN A 210 26.75 -11.05 -5.72
CA GLN A 210 27.72 -11.83 -4.93
C GLN A 210 27.10 -12.47 -3.66
N GLN A 211 26.07 -11.83 -3.11
CA GLN A 211 25.37 -12.24 -1.88
C GLN A 211 24.12 -13.07 -2.18
N HIS A 212 23.73 -13.23 -3.44
CA HIS A 212 22.54 -13.99 -3.83
C HIS A 212 22.83 -15.49 -3.95
N ASP A 213 21.84 -16.29 -3.56
CA ASP A 213 21.83 -17.75 -3.71
C ASP A 213 21.22 -18.14 -5.06
N PHE A 214 22.05 -18.53 -6.02
CA PHE A 214 21.65 -19.07 -7.33
C PHE A 214 21.38 -20.58 -7.32
N GLY A 215 21.29 -21.20 -6.14
CA GLY A 215 20.91 -22.59 -6.00
C GLY A 215 19.44 -22.82 -6.34
N VAL A 216 19.13 -24.08 -6.65
CA VAL A 216 17.74 -24.53 -6.83
C VAL A 216 16.99 -24.38 -5.51
N LYS A 217 15.75 -23.91 -5.62
CA LYS A 217 14.82 -23.67 -4.51
C LYS A 217 13.53 -24.42 -4.77
N THR A 218 12.93 -24.98 -3.72
CA THR A 218 11.64 -25.68 -3.82
C THR A 218 10.61 -24.90 -3.02
N PHE A 219 9.65 -24.30 -3.72
CA PHE A 219 8.67 -23.39 -3.15
C PHE A 219 7.28 -23.74 -3.64
N MET A 220 6.33 -23.91 -2.73
CA MET A 220 4.93 -24.26 -3.01
C MET A 220 4.77 -25.47 -3.94
N GLY A 221 5.66 -26.46 -3.81
CA GLY A 221 5.66 -27.68 -4.63
C GLY A 221 6.39 -27.57 -5.98
N HIS A 222 6.93 -26.40 -6.32
CA HIS A 222 7.67 -26.17 -7.56
C HIS A 222 9.17 -25.98 -7.28
N SER A 223 10.02 -26.68 -8.04
CA SER A 223 11.48 -26.56 -7.95
C SER A 223 12.05 -25.84 -9.16
N GLY A 224 12.95 -24.89 -8.91
CA GLY A 224 13.62 -24.12 -9.95
C GLY A 224 14.68 -23.20 -9.37
N ASN A 225 15.43 -22.51 -10.22
CA ASN A 225 16.35 -21.46 -9.77
C ASN A 225 15.59 -20.15 -9.57
N TRP A 226 14.71 -20.14 -8.58
CA TRP A 226 13.80 -19.02 -8.33
C TRP A 226 14.52 -17.84 -7.69
N ASP A 227 14.19 -16.63 -8.15
CA ASP A 227 14.53 -15.38 -7.50
C ASP A 227 13.31 -14.74 -6.81
N GLY A 228 13.49 -13.54 -6.24
CA GLY A 228 12.43 -12.86 -5.51
C GLY A 228 11.21 -12.46 -6.36
N GLU A 229 11.38 -12.24 -7.68
CA GLU A 229 10.24 -12.00 -8.58
C GLU A 229 9.47 -13.30 -8.82
N ASP A 230 10.17 -14.40 -9.08
CA ASP A 230 9.54 -15.71 -9.29
C ASP A 230 8.74 -16.15 -8.05
N ILE A 231 9.24 -15.90 -6.84
CA ILE A 231 8.52 -16.20 -5.61
C ILE A 231 7.22 -15.40 -5.51
N ILE A 232 7.22 -14.12 -5.89
CA ILE A 232 5.99 -13.31 -5.91
C ILE A 232 4.99 -13.92 -6.89
N ASP A 233 5.45 -14.37 -8.06
CA ASP A 233 4.59 -14.96 -9.09
C ASP A 233 3.96 -16.26 -8.60
N LEU A 234 4.76 -17.18 -8.08
CA LEU A 234 4.30 -18.46 -7.53
C LEU A 234 3.30 -18.28 -6.37
N ILE A 235 3.46 -17.24 -5.56
CA ILE A 235 2.47 -16.89 -4.52
C ILE A 235 1.15 -16.44 -5.15
N LEU A 236 1.21 -15.60 -6.19
CA LEU A 236 0.01 -15.06 -6.83
C LEU A 236 -0.70 -16.09 -7.72
N GLU A 237 -0.05 -17.17 -8.14
CA GLU A 237 -0.70 -18.33 -8.75
C GLU A 237 -1.68 -19.05 -7.80
N GLN A 238 -1.54 -18.86 -6.49
CA GLN A 238 -2.46 -19.44 -5.51
C GLN A 238 -3.74 -18.61 -5.40
N ARG A 239 -4.92 -19.23 -5.64
CA ARG A 239 -6.23 -18.56 -5.45
C ARG A 239 -6.43 -18.02 -4.02
N ALA A 240 -5.75 -18.62 -3.03
CA ALA A 240 -5.75 -18.12 -1.65
C ALA A 240 -5.26 -16.67 -1.55
N SER A 241 -4.29 -16.26 -2.37
CA SER A 241 -3.76 -14.88 -2.40
C SER A 241 -4.81 -13.89 -2.88
N ALA A 242 -5.53 -14.21 -3.96
CA ALA A 242 -6.64 -13.39 -4.44
C ALA A 242 -7.76 -13.26 -3.38
N ARG A 243 -8.12 -14.35 -2.70
CA ARG A 243 -9.12 -14.32 -1.62
C ARG A 243 -8.64 -13.48 -0.43
N PHE A 244 -7.38 -13.65 -0.03
CA PHE A 244 -6.79 -12.88 1.06
C PHE A 244 -6.90 -11.38 0.77
N ILE A 245 -6.48 -10.93 -0.41
CA ILE A 245 -6.51 -9.52 -0.78
C ILE A 245 -7.94 -8.99 -0.97
N ALA A 246 -8.82 -9.75 -1.62
CA ALA A 246 -10.24 -9.40 -1.71
C ALA A 246 -10.87 -9.17 -0.33
N SER A 247 -10.58 -10.04 0.63
CA SER A 247 -11.09 -9.91 2.01
C SER A 247 -10.55 -8.65 2.71
N ARG A 248 -9.29 -8.27 2.47
CA ARG A 248 -8.68 -7.06 3.05
C ARG A 248 -9.29 -5.80 2.47
N ILE A 249 -9.48 -5.76 1.15
CA ILE A 249 -10.17 -4.66 0.46
C ILE A 249 -11.61 -4.56 0.99
N TYR A 250 -12.35 -5.67 1.04
CA TYR A 250 -13.72 -5.67 1.53
C TYR A 250 -13.84 -5.13 2.97
N ARG A 251 -12.99 -5.61 3.88
CA ARG A 251 -12.99 -5.14 5.28
C ARG A 251 -12.73 -3.64 5.40
N PHE A 252 -11.81 -3.11 4.60
CA PHE A 252 -11.46 -1.70 4.64
C PHE A 252 -12.51 -0.80 3.99
N PHE A 253 -13.12 -1.21 2.87
CA PHE A 253 -13.99 -0.34 2.10
C PHE A 253 -15.49 -0.54 2.36
N VAL A 254 -15.90 -1.72 2.85
CA VAL A 254 -17.32 -2.07 3.04
C VAL A 254 -17.66 -2.16 4.52
N ASN A 255 -17.24 -3.24 5.17
CA ASN A 255 -17.63 -3.61 6.54
C ASN A 255 -16.64 -4.64 7.11
N SER A 256 -16.34 -4.55 8.41
CA SER A 256 -15.50 -5.52 9.12
C SER A 256 -16.13 -6.93 9.17
N ASP A 257 -17.46 -7.01 9.16
CA ASP A 257 -18.19 -8.26 9.00
C ASP A 257 -18.24 -8.65 7.52
N VAL A 258 -17.56 -9.74 7.18
CA VAL A 258 -17.26 -10.14 5.81
C VAL A 258 -18.41 -10.91 5.19
N ASP A 259 -18.83 -10.50 4.00
CA ASP A 259 -19.74 -11.28 3.16
C ASP A 259 -18.92 -12.20 2.25
N GLU A 260 -18.84 -13.49 2.60
CA GLU A 260 -18.00 -14.46 1.91
C GLU A 260 -18.32 -14.60 0.42
N PRO A 261 -19.61 -14.67 -0.02
CA PRO A 261 -19.96 -14.64 -1.44
C PRO A 261 -19.46 -13.42 -2.21
N MET A 262 -19.52 -12.22 -1.61
CA MET A 262 -18.99 -11.01 -2.26
C MET A 262 -17.46 -11.03 -2.34
N VAL A 263 -16.78 -11.51 -1.29
CA VAL A 263 -15.32 -11.68 -1.31
C VAL A 263 -14.89 -12.70 -2.35
N ASP A 264 -15.61 -13.80 -2.51
CA ASP A 264 -15.31 -14.80 -3.54
C ASP A 264 -15.42 -14.23 -4.96
N GLN A 265 -16.47 -13.44 -5.24
CA GLN A 265 -16.61 -12.77 -6.54
C GLN A 265 -15.46 -11.77 -6.80
N MET A 266 -15.08 -10.99 -5.80
CA MET A 266 -13.93 -10.09 -5.90
C MET A 266 -12.61 -10.86 -6.10
N ALA A 267 -12.44 -12.00 -5.42
CA ALA A 267 -11.26 -12.85 -5.55
C ALA A 267 -11.17 -13.48 -6.94
N ASP A 268 -12.29 -13.96 -7.49
CA ASP A 268 -12.33 -14.51 -8.85
C ASP A 268 -11.99 -13.44 -9.89
N LEU A 269 -12.53 -12.23 -9.73
CA LEU A 269 -12.20 -11.10 -10.61
C LEU A 269 -10.71 -10.71 -10.52
N LEU A 270 -10.15 -10.65 -9.30
CA LEU A 270 -8.71 -10.41 -9.11
C LEU A 270 -7.89 -11.48 -9.82
N PHE A 271 -8.19 -12.75 -9.57
CA PHE A 271 -7.39 -13.87 -10.08
C PHE A 271 -7.46 -13.97 -11.61
N GLN A 272 -8.66 -13.87 -12.19
CA GLN A 272 -8.87 -14.00 -13.64
C GLN A 272 -8.33 -12.80 -14.44
N SER A 273 -8.29 -11.62 -13.84
CA SER A 273 -7.72 -10.42 -14.48
C SER A 273 -6.20 -10.37 -14.41
N GLY A 274 -5.54 -11.34 -13.79
CA GLY A 274 -4.10 -11.28 -13.56
C GLY A 274 -3.72 -10.25 -12.50
N TYR A 275 -4.57 -10.06 -11.48
CA TYR A 275 -4.38 -9.15 -10.35
C TYR A 275 -4.51 -7.65 -10.66
N GLU A 276 -5.34 -7.29 -11.64
CA GLU A 276 -5.72 -5.89 -11.86
C GLU A 276 -6.65 -5.39 -10.75
N LEU A 277 -6.24 -4.35 -10.02
CA LEU A 277 -7.00 -3.80 -8.90
C LEU A 277 -8.13 -2.88 -9.36
N ALA A 278 -7.93 -2.16 -10.47
CA ALA A 278 -8.88 -1.19 -11.00
C ALA A 278 -10.29 -1.78 -11.25
N PRO A 279 -10.44 -2.94 -11.94
CA PRO A 279 -11.74 -3.57 -12.14
C PRO A 279 -12.43 -3.94 -10.82
N VAL A 280 -11.66 -4.34 -9.81
CA VAL A 280 -12.19 -4.82 -8.53
C VAL A 280 -12.70 -3.66 -7.68
N PHE A 281 -11.99 -2.54 -7.66
CA PHE A 281 -12.51 -1.31 -7.04
C PHE A 281 -13.76 -0.83 -7.76
N ARG A 282 -13.79 -0.83 -9.10
CA ARG A 282 -14.97 -0.43 -9.87
C ARG A 282 -16.16 -1.35 -9.60
N PHE A 283 -15.95 -2.67 -9.62
CA PHE A 283 -16.98 -3.65 -9.25
C PHE A 283 -17.51 -3.39 -7.85
N LEU A 284 -16.62 -3.23 -6.87
CA LEU A 284 -16.99 -3.04 -5.48
C LEU A 284 -17.83 -1.77 -5.27
N PHE A 285 -17.35 -0.62 -5.74
CA PHE A 285 -17.99 0.67 -5.49
C PHE A 285 -19.26 0.91 -6.28
N THR A 286 -19.56 0.07 -7.27
CA THR A 286 -20.77 0.21 -8.09
C THR A 286 -21.78 -0.91 -7.91
N ALA A 287 -21.46 -1.93 -7.10
CA ALA A 287 -22.38 -3.01 -6.78
C ALA A 287 -23.49 -2.56 -5.82
N ASP A 288 -24.73 -3.01 -6.06
CA ASP A 288 -25.87 -2.80 -5.15
C ASP A 288 -25.58 -3.28 -3.73
N HIS A 289 -24.80 -4.36 -3.60
CA HIS A 289 -24.30 -4.90 -2.34
C HIS A 289 -23.68 -3.80 -1.47
N PHE A 290 -22.86 -2.93 -2.05
CA PHE A 290 -22.14 -1.87 -1.34
C PHE A 290 -23.08 -0.87 -0.65
N TYR A 291 -24.27 -0.65 -1.20
CA TYR A 291 -25.23 0.34 -0.74
C TYR A 291 -26.34 -0.23 0.16
N GLN A 292 -26.30 -1.53 0.48
CA GLN A 292 -27.29 -2.12 1.38
C GLN A 292 -27.24 -1.49 2.78
N PRO A 293 -28.39 -1.37 3.48
CA PRO A 293 -28.48 -0.70 4.78
C PRO A 293 -27.46 -1.15 5.83
N ARG A 294 -27.09 -2.45 5.84
CA ARG A 294 -26.10 -3.01 6.77
C ARG A 294 -24.67 -2.47 6.59
N HIS A 295 -24.35 -1.88 5.44
CA HIS A 295 -23.01 -1.33 5.15
C HIS A 295 -22.94 0.18 5.35
N LEU A 296 -24.09 0.87 5.31
CA LEU A 296 -24.19 2.31 5.51
C LEU A 296 -23.82 2.68 6.96
N GLY A 297 -22.80 3.53 7.12
CA GLY A 297 -22.34 3.97 8.45
C GLY A 297 -21.69 2.88 9.31
N SER A 298 -21.38 1.71 8.74
CA SER A 298 -20.94 0.52 9.48
C SER A 298 -19.48 0.54 9.98
N GLN A 299 -18.65 1.51 9.55
CA GLN A 299 -17.25 1.56 9.97
C GLN A 299 -16.94 2.77 10.83
N ILE A 300 -16.10 2.51 11.82
CA ILE A 300 -15.46 3.53 12.64
C ILE A 300 -14.30 4.12 11.83
N LYS A 301 -14.30 5.45 11.64
CA LYS A 301 -13.21 6.15 10.94
C LYS A 301 -11.94 6.11 11.79
N SER A 302 -10.78 5.88 11.14
CA SER A 302 -9.49 6.10 11.79
C SER A 302 -9.28 7.59 12.10
N PRO A 303 -8.40 7.95 13.07
CA PRO A 303 -8.12 9.35 13.39
C PRO A 303 -7.72 10.19 12.16
N VAL A 304 -6.87 9.64 11.29
CA VAL A 304 -6.43 10.32 10.05
C VAL A 304 -7.61 10.54 9.10
N ALA A 305 -8.44 9.52 8.86
CA ALA A 305 -9.58 9.65 7.96
C ALA A 305 -10.66 10.59 8.51
N TRP A 306 -10.81 10.65 9.83
CA TRP A 306 -11.71 11.58 10.50
C TRP A 306 -11.22 13.03 10.38
N LEU A 307 -9.94 13.30 10.68
CA LEU A 307 -9.35 14.63 10.56
C LEU A 307 -9.37 15.13 9.10
N ALA A 308 -8.97 14.29 8.14
CA ALA A 308 -8.96 14.68 6.73
C ALA A 308 -10.38 15.01 6.24
N GLY A 309 -11.37 14.19 6.63
CA GLY A 309 -12.76 14.46 6.28
C GLY A 309 -13.34 15.70 6.94
N LEU A 310 -12.95 16.00 8.18
CA LEU A 310 -13.32 17.25 8.86
C LEU A 310 -12.72 18.47 8.17
N SER A 311 -11.41 18.42 7.89
CA SER A 311 -10.70 19.48 7.15
C SER A 311 -11.33 19.74 5.79
N ARG A 312 -11.71 18.68 5.08
CA ARG A 312 -12.37 18.78 3.77
C ARG A 312 -13.77 19.39 3.85
N ALA A 313 -14.62 18.88 4.76
CA ALA A 313 -16.01 19.32 4.87
C ALA A 313 -16.15 20.80 5.26
N PHE A 314 -15.23 21.31 6.08
CA PHE A 314 -15.30 22.67 6.64
C PHE A 314 -14.22 23.61 6.12
N HIS A 315 -13.39 23.18 5.16
CA HIS A 315 -12.19 23.91 4.74
C HIS A 315 -11.28 24.30 5.91
N TYR A 316 -11.24 23.46 6.95
CA TYR A 316 -10.50 23.70 8.17
C TYR A 316 -9.03 23.30 7.98
N ARG A 317 -8.12 24.27 8.19
CA ARG A 317 -6.67 24.04 8.15
C ARG A 317 -6.16 23.76 9.57
N ILE A 318 -5.51 22.61 9.75
CA ILE A 318 -4.93 22.16 11.03
C ILE A 318 -3.54 22.74 11.22
#